data_AF-A0AA36IIH1-F1
#
_entry.id   AF-A0AA36IIH1-F1
#
_cell.length_a   1.000
_cell.length_b   1.000
_cell.length_c   1.000
_cell.angle_alpha   90.00
_cell.angle_beta   90.00
_cell.angle_gamma   90.00
#
_symmetry.space_group_name_H-M   'P 1'
#
loop_
_entity.id
_entity.type
_entity.pdbx_description
1 polymer ?
#
loop_
_entity_poly.entity_id
_entity_poly.type
_entity_poly.pdbx_seq_one_letter_code
_entity_poly.pdbx_strand_id
1 'polypeptide(L)'
;MTNMGERLAESRLVEDTVPPGHQSVWGSWYDVGTNSWGFACCKTTSPKAPPCCRIESDAEAGGSRPSRGSDVEVHMESYTAWRSRQDFETSEGFIVHATKHLASQWLQWLRDGSLTKQAHLLEPDARKVLLSEQAARGAVEQVRQFCQRLGNRGPSELTKPLEEFCSCIGAREYAKASKAYMDIVMGARKWQGDVPYLVEAAIRWTKLESVITPCCCDAF
;
A
#
# COMPACT_ATOMS: atom_id res chain seq x y z
N MET A 1 9.86 26.98 -45.17
CA MET A 1 8.49 26.90 -44.63
C MET A 1 8.58 26.36 -43.21
N THR A 2 8.73 27.24 -42.22
CA THR A 2 8.85 26.87 -40.80
C THR A 2 7.47 26.95 -40.15
N ASN A 3 7.04 25.83 -39.60
CA ASN A 3 5.77 25.62 -38.93
C ASN A 3 5.72 26.48 -37.64
N MET A 4 4.81 27.45 -37.57
CA MET A 4 4.53 28.17 -36.32
C MET A 4 3.66 27.25 -35.45
N GLY A 5 4.31 26.50 -34.55
CA GLY A 5 3.62 25.72 -33.53
C GLY A 5 2.80 26.65 -32.64
N GLU A 6 1.48 26.49 -32.66
CA GLU A 6 0.55 27.18 -31.79
C GLU A 6 0.91 26.87 -30.33
N ARG A 7 1.45 27.88 -29.64
CA ARG A 7 1.74 27.81 -28.22
C ARG A 7 0.41 27.93 -27.47
N LEU A 8 0.01 26.86 -26.79
CA LEU A 8 -1.15 26.88 -25.90
C LEU A 8 -0.92 27.96 -24.84
N ALA A 9 -1.94 28.78 -24.59
CA ALA A 9 -1.87 29.87 -23.61
C ALA A 9 -1.55 29.29 -22.23
N GLU A 10 -0.49 29.80 -21.60
CA GLU A 10 -0.12 29.41 -20.24
C GLU A 10 -1.28 29.76 -19.29
N SER A 11 -1.72 28.78 -18.49
CA SER A 11 -2.78 29.01 -17.52
C SER A 11 -2.27 30.01 -16.48
N ARG A 12 -3.07 31.06 -16.26
CA ARG A 12 -2.70 32.17 -15.37
C ARG A 12 -2.85 31.84 -13.88
N LEU A 13 -3.36 30.64 -13.57
CA LEU A 13 -3.67 30.18 -12.23
C LEU A 13 -2.60 29.18 -11.80
N VAL A 14 -1.95 29.49 -10.68
CA VAL A 14 -1.00 28.56 -10.06
C VAL A 14 -1.81 27.47 -9.36
N GLU A 15 -1.97 26.35 -10.05
CA GLU A 15 -2.60 25.15 -9.50
C GLU A 15 -1.77 24.62 -8.31
N ASP A 16 -2.43 23.89 -7.41
CA ASP A 16 -1.80 23.21 -6.26
C ASP A 16 -1.06 24.09 -5.22
N THR A 17 -1.40 25.38 -5.15
CA THR A 17 -0.82 26.25 -4.12
C THR A 17 -1.53 26.05 -2.78
N VAL A 18 -0.79 25.64 -1.74
CA VAL A 18 -1.32 25.47 -0.37
C VAL A 18 -1.45 26.86 0.29
N PRO A 19 -2.66 27.28 0.69
CA PRO A 19 -2.83 28.55 1.38
C PRO A 19 -2.09 28.57 2.72
N PRO A 20 -1.55 29.73 3.14
CA PRO A 20 -0.82 29.83 4.41
C PRO A 20 -1.72 29.40 5.58
N GLY A 21 -1.23 28.47 6.39
CA GLY A 21 -1.95 27.94 7.55
C GLY A 21 -2.75 26.66 7.29
N HIS A 22 -2.75 26.13 6.08
CA HIS A 22 -3.38 24.84 5.76
C HIS A 22 -2.31 23.81 5.34
N GLN A 23 -2.63 22.51 5.47
CA GLN A 23 -1.72 21.43 5.04
C GLN A 23 -2.16 20.77 3.72
N SER A 24 -3.27 21.24 3.15
CA SER A 24 -3.85 20.71 1.93
C SER A 24 -4.36 21.86 1.06
N VAL A 25 -4.38 21.65 -0.24
CA VAL A 25 -4.94 22.61 -1.20
C VAL A 25 -6.46 22.70 -1.08
N TRP A 26 -7.03 23.85 -1.43
CA TRP A 26 -8.48 24.01 -1.52
C TRP A 26 -9.04 23.08 -2.61
N GLY A 27 -10.07 22.27 -2.29
CA GLY A 27 -10.59 21.26 -3.21
C GLY A 27 -10.01 19.86 -3.01
N SER A 28 -9.19 19.64 -1.99
CA SER A 28 -8.66 18.31 -1.65
C SER A 28 -9.67 17.40 -0.92
N TRP A 29 -10.83 17.93 -0.53
CA TRP A 29 -11.90 17.17 0.12
C TRP A 29 -13.28 17.68 -0.32
N TYR A 30 -14.25 16.78 -0.47
CA TYR A 30 -15.64 17.10 -0.82
C TYR A 30 -16.58 16.71 0.32
N ASP A 31 -17.36 17.67 0.81
CA ASP A 31 -18.40 17.45 1.79
C ASP A 31 -19.73 17.11 1.11
N VAL A 32 -20.20 15.88 1.32
CA VAL A 32 -21.48 15.40 0.77
C VAL A 32 -22.68 16.09 1.43
N GLY A 33 -22.56 16.50 2.70
CA GLY A 33 -23.65 17.13 3.44
C GLY A 33 -23.97 18.53 2.92
N THR A 34 -22.94 19.30 2.57
CA THR A 34 -23.08 20.66 2.06
C THR A 34 -22.91 20.78 0.54
N ASN A 35 -22.61 19.66 -0.14
CA ASN A 35 -22.27 19.61 -1.58
C ASN A 35 -21.22 20.64 -1.97
N SER A 36 -20.16 20.75 -1.18
CA SER A 36 -19.13 21.77 -1.38
C SER A 36 -17.72 21.20 -1.19
N TRP A 37 -16.77 21.82 -1.89
CA TRP A 37 -15.35 21.49 -1.79
C TRP A 37 -14.71 22.24 -0.63
N GLY A 38 -13.70 21.64 -0.02
CA GLY A 38 -13.01 22.16 1.14
C GLY A 38 -11.57 21.70 1.26
N PHE A 39 -10.97 22.00 2.41
CA PHE A 39 -9.61 21.56 2.77
C PHE A 39 -9.65 20.18 3.44
N ALA A 40 -8.84 19.22 2.97
CA ALA A 40 -8.72 17.90 3.59
C ALA A 40 -8.14 17.95 5.01
N CYS A 41 -7.28 18.93 5.32
CA CYS A 41 -6.59 19.02 6.60
C CYS A 41 -7.51 19.34 7.80
N CYS A 42 -8.53 20.18 7.61
CA CYS A 42 -9.46 20.58 8.69
C CYS A 42 -10.94 20.34 8.35
N LYS A 43 -11.23 19.74 7.19
CA LYS A 43 -12.59 19.48 6.70
C LYS A 43 -13.50 20.70 6.76
N THR A 44 -12.96 21.87 6.42
CA THR A 44 -13.73 23.11 6.32
C THR A 44 -14.02 23.44 4.87
N THR A 45 -15.23 23.92 4.63
CA THR A 45 -15.74 24.36 3.33
C THR A 45 -15.72 25.88 3.20
N SER A 46 -14.90 26.57 4.01
CA SER A 46 -14.66 28.02 3.88
C SER A 46 -13.22 28.28 3.39
N PRO A 47 -13.02 28.94 2.23
CA PRO A 47 -11.67 29.27 1.74
C PRO A 47 -10.93 30.25 2.64
N LYS A 48 -11.69 31.03 3.43
CA LYS A 48 -11.19 32.02 4.39
C LYS A 48 -11.14 31.47 5.82
N ALA A 49 -11.23 30.15 5.98
CA ALA A 49 -11.10 29.54 7.28
C ALA A 49 -9.76 29.93 7.92
N PRO A 50 -9.75 30.19 9.24
CA PRO A 50 -8.50 30.45 9.94
C PRO A 50 -7.50 29.31 9.70
N PRO A 51 -6.18 29.59 9.77
CA PRO A 51 -5.15 28.57 9.75
C PRO A 51 -5.53 27.38 10.62
N CYS A 52 -5.34 26.16 10.11
CA CYS A 52 -5.41 24.97 10.93
C CYS A 52 -4.51 25.20 12.14
N CYS A 53 -5.09 25.24 13.33
CA CYS A 53 -4.34 24.99 14.55
C CYS A 53 -3.57 23.71 14.24
N ARG A 54 -2.23 23.76 14.34
CA ARG A 54 -1.39 22.59 14.20
C ARG A 54 -2.10 21.48 14.96
N ILE A 55 -2.50 20.40 14.28
CA ILE A 55 -2.93 19.20 14.98
C ILE A 55 -1.65 18.74 15.66
N GLU A 56 -1.37 19.29 16.84
CA GLU A 56 -0.63 18.56 17.84
C GLU A 56 -1.44 17.29 17.98
N SER A 57 -0.90 16.23 17.38
CA SER A 57 -1.38 14.86 17.50
C SER A 57 -1.98 14.68 18.88
N ASP A 58 -3.26 14.31 18.93
CA ASP A 58 -4.02 14.11 20.16
C ASP A 58 -3.20 13.38 21.23
N ALA A 59 -2.63 14.18 22.14
CA ALA A 59 -2.18 13.79 23.44
C ALA A 59 -2.82 14.77 24.41
N GLU A 60 -3.76 14.26 25.20
CA GLU A 60 -4.30 14.86 26.43
C GLU A 60 -5.33 16.01 26.29
N ALA A 61 -6.61 15.66 26.22
CA ALA A 61 -7.68 16.44 26.86
C ALA A 61 -8.87 15.54 27.25
N GLY A 62 -9.02 15.33 28.55
CA GLY A 62 -9.95 14.40 29.16
C GLY A 62 -11.42 14.76 28.94
N GLY A 63 -12.15 13.79 28.40
CA GLY A 63 -13.60 13.66 28.54
C GLY A 63 -13.87 12.25 29.06
N SER A 64 -14.35 12.15 30.30
CA SER A 64 -14.64 10.91 31.02
C SER A 64 -15.56 9.99 30.20
N ARG A 65 -14.95 9.03 29.50
CA ARG A 65 -15.63 7.94 28.82
C ARG A 65 -15.64 6.75 29.79
N PRO A 66 -16.77 6.03 29.96
CA PRO A 66 -16.79 4.86 30.82
C PRO A 66 -15.75 3.87 30.33
N SER A 67 -14.86 3.49 31.24
CA SER A 67 -13.80 2.50 31.04
C SER A 67 -14.39 1.19 30.55
N ARG A 68 -14.46 1.02 29.23
CA ARG A 68 -14.52 -0.29 28.62
C ARG A 68 -13.09 -0.66 28.26
N GLY A 69 -12.36 -1.00 29.31
CA GLY A 69 -11.13 -1.77 29.22
C GLY A 69 -11.47 -3.08 28.52
N SER A 70 -11.28 -3.06 27.21
CA SER A 70 -10.96 -4.25 26.47
C SER A 70 -9.66 -3.86 25.80
N ASP A 71 -8.56 -4.07 26.53
CA ASP A 71 -7.35 -4.58 25.90
C ASP A 71 -7.78 -5.82 25.12
N VAL A 72 -8.31 -5.59 23.91
CA VAL A 72 -8.17 -6.58 22.87
C VAL A 72 -6.68 -6.51 22.61
N GLU A 73 -5.91 -7.23 23.43
CA GLU A 73 -4.71 -7.88 22.94
C GLU A 73 -5.17 -8.46 21.62
N VAL A 74 -4.82 -7.77 20.54
CA VAL A 74 -5.00 -8.28 19.19
C VAL A 74 -4.09 -9.48 19.23
N HIS A 75 -4.70 -10.62 19.59
CA HIS A 75 -4.04 -11.89 19.75
C HIS A 75 -3.47 -12.13 18.37
N MET A 76 -2.20 -11.75 18.26
CA MET A 76 -1.53 -11.57 17.00
C MET A 76 -1.33 -12.99 16.56
N GLU A 77 -2.26 -13.46 15.72
CA GLU A 77 -2.38 -14.85 15.26
C GLU A 77 -0.96 -15.36 15.05
N SER A 78 -0.60 -16.35 15.87
CA SER A 78 0.71 -17.00 15.91
C SER A 78 1.33 -17.02 14.52
N TYR A 79 2.52 -16.46 14.38
CA TYR A 79 3.25 -16.40 13.12
C TYR A 79 3.24 -17.76 12.43
N THR A 80 2.46 -17.89 11.36
CA THR A 80 2.38 -19.15 10.64
C THR A 80 3.58 -19.23 9.71
N ALA A 81 4.32 -20.34 9.78
CA ALA A 81 5.38 -20.62 8.82
C ALA A 81 4.83 -20.62 7.39
N TRP A 82 5.67 -20.30 6.41
CA TRP A 82 5.28 -20.41 5.01
C TRP A 82 4.90 -21.87 4.70
N ARG A 83 3.81 -22.05 3.94
CA ARG A 83 3.32 -23.35 3.50
C ARG A 83 3.13 -23.29 1.99
N SER A 84 3.42 -24.38 1.30
CA SER A 84 3.33 -24.46 -0.16
C SER A 84 1.87 -24.53 -0.62
N ARG A 85 1.62 -24.30 -1.91
CA ARG A 85 0.26 -24.44 -2.48
C ARG A 85 -0.32 -25.85 -2.25
N GLN A 86 0.51 -26.88 -2.22
CA GLN A 86 0.05 -28.28 -2.08
C GLN A 86 -0.53 -28.59 -0.69
N ASP A 87 -0.26 -27.73 0.30
CA ASP A 87 -0.69 -27.90 1.68
C ASP A 87 -2.15 -27.44 1.94
N PHE A 88 -2.88 -27.03 0.90
CA PHE A 88 -4.21 -26.44 0.99
C PHE A 88 -5.19 -27.11 0.04
N GLU A 89 -6.40 -27.36 0.53
CA GLU A 89 -7.49 -27.93 -0.27
C GLU A 89 -8.01 -26.93 -1.32
N THR A 90 -8.09 -25.65 -0.94
CA THR A 90 -8.64 -24.59 -1.80
C THR A 90 -7.59 -23.53 -2.15
N SER A 91 -7.76 -22.93 -3.31
CA SER A 91 -6.95 -21.80 -3.78
C SER A 91 -7.08 -20.59 -2.85
N GLU A 92 -8.30 -20.30 -2.41
CA GLU A 92 -8.61 -19.22 -1.48
C GLU A 92 -7.91 -19.43 -0.15
N GLY A 93 -7.90 -20.66 0.38
CA GLY A 93 -7.20 -20.99 1.62
C GLY A 93 -5.71 -20.72 1.53
N PHE A 94 -5.08 -21.10 0.41
CA PHE A 94 -3.67 -20.78 0.15
C PHE A 94 -3.42 -19.28 0.02
N ILE A 95 -4.25 -18.55 -0.74
CA ILE A 95 -4.11 -17.09 -0.92
C ILE A 95 -4.26 -16.36 0.42
N VAL A 96 -5.23 -16.75 1.25
CA VAL A 96 -5.43 -16.17 2.60
C VAL A 96 -4.19 -16.41 3.47
N HIS A 97 -3.65 -17.63 3.47
CA HIS A 97 -2.43 -17.95 4.23
C HIS A 97 -1.23 -17.13 3.74
N ALA A 98 -0.96 -17.15 2.43
CA ALA A 98 0.19 -16.47 1.84
C ALA A 98 0.15 -14.95 2.09
N THR A 99 -1.01 -14.31 1.87
CA THR A 99 -1.15 -12.86 2.06
C THR A 99 -1.03 -12.47 3.53
N LYS A 100 -1.65 -13.22 4.46
CA LYS A 100 -1.46 -13.01 5.91
C LYS A 100 0.01 -13.17 6.30
N HIS A 101 0.67 -14.24 5.84
CA HIS A 101 2.08 -14.50 6.15
C HIS A 101 2.97 -13.34 5.68
N LEU A 102 2.82 -12.87 4.43
CA LEU A 102 3.61 -11.76 3.88
C LEU A 102 3.41 -10.46 4.66
N ALA A 103 2.16 -10.13 5.02
CA ALA A 103 1.86 -8.92 5.79
C ALA A 103 2.44 -8.98 7.21
N SER A 104 2.31 -10.13 7.87
CA SER A 104 2.89 -10.37 9.21
C SER A 104 4.43 -10.34 9.17
N GLN A 105 5.03 -10.92 8.13
CA GLN A 105 6.48 -10.95 7.94
C GLN A 105 7.05 -9.54 7.73
N TRP A 106 6.37 -8.70 6.95
CA TRP A 106 6.77 -7.30 6.79
C TRP A 106 6.74 -6.54 8.13
N LEU A 107 5.67 -6.69 8.91
CA LEU A 107 5.58 -6.05 10.23
C LEU A 107 6.65 -6.57 11.20
N GLN A 108 7.00 -7.85 11.10
CA GLN A 108 8.06 -8.44 11.90
C GLN A 108 9.44 -7.86 11.54
N TRP A 109 9.79 -7.78 10.25
CA TRP A 109 11.04 -7.18 9.80
C TRP A 109 11.21 -5.70 10.17
N LEU A 110 10.09 -5.00 10.35
CA LEU A 110 10.11 -3.64 10.88
C LEU A 110 10.47 -3.62 12.36
N ARG A 111 9.87 -4.50 13.15
CA ARG A 111 10.06 -4.56 14.61
C ARG A 111 11.44 -5.06 15.01
N ASP A 112 11.97 -6.05 14.31
CA ASP A 112 13.33 -6.57 14.57
C ASP A 112 14.44 -5.75 13.89
N GLY A 113 14.06 -4.74 13.09
CA GLY A 113 14.98 -3.84 12.39
C GLY A 113 15.70 -4.48 11.21
N SER A 114 15.35 -5.70 10.80
CA SER A 114 15.92 -6.37 9.62
C SER A 114 15.74 -5.53 8.36
N LEU A 115 14.54 -4.93 8.18
CA LEU A 115 14.26 -4.08 7.03
C LEU A 115 15.08 -2.78 7.05
N THR A 116 15.33 -2.22 8.23
CA THR A 116 16.08 -0.97 8.41
C THR A 116 17.55 -1.15 8.01
N LYS A 117 18.18 -2.29 8.32
CA LYS A 117 19.56 -2.61 7.89
C LYS A 117 19.70 -2.57 6.37
N GLN A 118 18.62 -2.89 5.68
CA GLN A 118 18.55 -3.10 4.24
C GLN A 118 17.98 -1.92 3.46
N ALA A 119 17.39 -0.96 4.16
CA ALA A 119 16.69 0.17 3.57
C ALA A 119 17.56 1.06 2.67
N HIS A 120 18.88 1.06 2.84
CA HIS A 120 19.79 1.82 1.98
C HIS A 120 19.74 1.40 0.50
N LEU A 121 19.25 0.19 0.20
CA LEU A 121 19.13 -0.36 -1.15
C LEU A 121 17.78 -0.04 -1.81
N LEU A 122 16.85 0.56 -1.06
CA LEU A 122 15.55 0.99 -1.55
C LEU A 122 15.62 2.42 -2.08
N GLU A 123 14.85 2.70 -3.13
CA GLU A 123 14.57 4.07 -3.58
C GLU A 123 13.99 4.92 -2.42
N PRO A 124 14.28 6.23 -2.33
CA PRO A 124 13.90 7.06 -1.19
C PRO A 124 12.40 7.04 -0.85
N ASP A 125 11.54 7.09 -1.86
CA ASP A 125 10.09 7.08 -1.67
C ASP A 125 9.58 5.71 -1.21
N ALA A 126 10.09 4.64 -1.81
CA ALA A 126 9.78 3.27 -1.41
C ALA A 126 10.24 3.03 0.04
N ARG A 127 11.42 3.53 0.41
CA ARG A 127 11.97 3.45 1.76
C ARG A 127 11.06 4.12 2.78
N LYS A 128 10.55 5.33 2.49
CA LYS A 128 9.63 6.05 3.39
C LYS A 128 8.36 5.24 3.68
N VAL A 129 7.80 4.59 2.66
CA VAL A 129 6.59 3.78 2.80
C VAL A 129 6.89 2.45 3.50
N LEU A 130 7.93 1.73 3.05
CA LEU A 130 8.27 0.39 3.55
C LEU A 130 8.74 0.41 5.00
N LEU A 131 9.36 1.51 5.47
CA LEU A 131 9.77 1.69 6.87
C LEU A 131 8.67 2.28 7.78
N SER A 132 7.50 2.62 7.24
CA SER A 132 6.41 3.18 8.05
C SER A 132 5.63 2.07 8.76
N GLU A 133 5.76 2.00 10.09
CA GLU A 133 4.97 1.06 10.90
C GLU A 133 3.46 1.30 10.75
N GLN A 134 3.04 2.55 10.61
CA GLN A 134 1.64 2.89 10.34
C GLN A 134 1.17 2.32 8.99
N ALA A 135 2.00 2.42 7.95
CA ALA A 135 1.67 1.85 6.63
C ALA A 135 1.58 0.31 6.70
N ALA A 136 2.51 -0.34 7.41
CA ALA A 136 2.48 -1.79 7.59
C ALA A 136 1.23 -2.26 8.36
N ARG A 137 0.87 -1.59 9.46
CA ARG A 137 -0.37 -1.88 10.21
C ARG A 137 -1.62 -1.67 9.36
N GLY A 138 -1.65 -0.60 8.56
CA GLY A 138 -2.73 -0.35 7.61
C GLY A 138 -2.86 -1.45 6.56
N ALA A 139 -1.73 -1.93 6.01
CA ALA A 139 -1.71 -3.02 5.05
C ALA A 139 -2.19 -4.35 5.65
N VAL A 140 -1.78 -4.69 6.87
CA VAL A 140 -2.26 -5.88 7.59
C VAL A 140 -3.78 -5.85 7.75
N GLU A 141 -4.36 -4.71 8.10
CA GLU A 141 -5.82 -4.57 8.23
C GLU A 141 -6.53 -4.68 6.87
N GLN A 142 -5.99 -4.09 5.81
CA GLN A 142 -6.54 -4.25 4.46
C GLN A 142 -6.47 -5.70 3.98
N VAL A 143 -5.37 -6.41 4.26
CA VAL A 143 -5.22 -7.85 3.97
C VAL A 143 -6.25 -8.67 4.74
N ARG A 144 -6.48 -8.36 6.03
CA ARG A 144 -7.52 -9.02 6.83
C ARG A 144 -8.91 -8.87 6.20
N GLN A 145 -9.28 -7.65 5.83
CA GLN A 145 -10.56 -7.36 5.17
C GLN A 145 -10.67 -8.02 3.80
N PHE A 146 -9.57 -8.06 3.03
CA PHE A 146 -9.49 -8.80 1.78
C PHE A 146 -9.74 -10.30 1.98
N CYS A 147 -9.06 -10.93 2.94
CA CYS A 147 -9.21 -12.36 3.25
C CYS A 147 -10.65 -12.71 3.67
N GLN A 148 -11.27 -11.88 4.51
CA GLN A 148 -12.68 -12.06 4.91
C GLN A 148 -13.62 -12.02 3.70
N ARG A 149 -13.40 -11.07 2.79
CA ARG A 149 -14.21 -10.97 1.56
C ARG A 149 -14.00 -12.16 0.63
N LEU A 150 -12.77 -12.66 0.52
CA LEU A 150 -12.44 -13.82 -0.31
C LEU A 150 -13.15 -15.08 0.20
N GLY A 151 -13.15 -15.31 1.52
CA GLY A 151 -13.86 -16.43 2.13
C GLY A 151 -15.39 -16.37 1.95
N ASN A 152 -15.97 -15.17 1.96
CA ASN A 152 -17.43 -15.01 1.88
C ASN A 152 -17.98 -15.09 0.45
N ARG A 153 -17.19 -14.75 -0.58
CA ARG A 153 -17.67 -14.66 -1.97
C ARG A 153 -17.53 -15.93 -2.80
N GLY A 154 -16.76 -16.92 -2.31
CA GLY A 154 -16.40 -18.10 -3.08
C GLY A 154 -15.43 -17.79 -4.23
N PRO A 155 -15.19 -18.76 -5.14
CA PRO A 155 -14.22 -18.62 -6.21
C PRO A 155 -14.54 -17.46 -7.15
N SER A 156 -13.54 -16.62 -7.39
CA SER A 156 -13.59 -15.49 -8.30
C SER A 156 -12.72 -15.74 -9.52
N GLU A 157 -13.00 -15.08 -10.64
CA GLU A 157 -12.10 -15.00 -11.80
C GLU A 157 -10.67 -14.56 -11.41
N LEU A 158 -10.53 -13.80 -10.32
CA LEU A 158 -9.23 -13.36 -9.78
C LEU A 158 -8.52 -14.42 -8.94
N THR A 159 -9.19 -15.49 -8.51
CA THR A 159 -8.60 -16.51 -7.63
C THR A 159 -7.37 -17.14 -8.29
N LYS A 160 -7.47 -17.54 -9.57
CA LYS A 160 -6.36 -18.22 -10.26
C LYS A 160 -5.12 -17.32 -10.45
N PRO A 161 -5.24 -16.08 -10.97
CA PRO A 161 -4.11 -15.16 -11.03
C PRO A 161 -3.48 -14.85 -9.67
N LEU A 162 -4.30 -14.71 -8.61
CA LEU A 162 -3.81 -14.46 -7.25
C LEU A 162 -3.05 -15.67 -6.68
N GLU A 163 -3.54 -16.88 -6.94
CA GLU A 163 -2.83 -18.11 -6.57
C GLU A 163 -1.47 -18.20 -7.28
N GLU A 164 -1.44 -17.92 -8.58
CA GLU A 164 -0.19 -17.92 -9.37
C GLU A 164 0.80 -16.90 -8.81
N PHE A 165 0.33 -15.68 -8.52
CA PHE A 165 1.13 -14.64 -7.88
C PHE A 165 1.74 -15.10 -6.54
N CYS A 166 0.92 -15.65 -5.64
CA CYS A 166 1.36 -16.14 -4.34
C CYS A 166 2.35 -17.32 -4.47
N SER A 167 2.12 -18.20 -5.44
CA SER A 167 2.99 -19.35 -5.72
C SER A 167 4.36 -18.90 -6.22
N CYS A 168 4.41 -17.93 -7.15
CA CYS A 168 5.66 -17.36 -7.64
C CYS A 168 6.43 -16.64 -6.53
N ILE A 169 5.75 -15.94 -5.61
CA ILE A 169 6.42 -15.35 -4.43
C ILE A 169 7.05 -16.43 -3.56
N GLY A 170 6.32 -17.51 -3.26
CA GLY A 170 6.83 -18.63 -2.46
C GLY A 170 8.03 -19.32 -3.09
N ALA A 171 8.03 -19.44 -4.42
CA ALA A 171 9.13 -20.00 -5.20
C ALA A 171 10.28 -19.02 -5.45
N ARG A 172 10.17 -17.77 -4.96
CA ARG A 172 11.13 -16.67 -5.20
C ARG A 172 11.31 -16.33 -6.69
N GLU A 173 10.29 -16.56 -7.50
CA GLU A 173 10.26 -16.24 -8.92
C GLU A 173 9.67 -14.84 -9.15
N TYR A 174 10.35 -13.80 -8.65
CA TYR A 174 9.79 -12.45 -8.58
C TYR A 174 9.43 -11.85 -9.95
N ALA A 175 10.19 -12.16 -11.01
CA ALA A 175 9.84 -11.73 -12.37
C ALA A 175 8.48 -12.28 -12.82
N LYS A 176 8.17 -13.55 -12.50
CA LYS A 176 6.86 -14.15 -12.81
C LYS A 176 5.77 -13.60 -11.89
N ALA A 177 6.08 -13.37 -10.61
CA ALA A 177 5.15 -12.72 -9.69
C ALA A 177 4.78 -11.31 -10.18
N SER A 178 5.75 -10.49 -10.61
CA SER A 178 5.48 -9.18 -11.18
C SER A 178 4.59 -9.25 -12.41
N LYS A 179 4.79 -10.25 -13.29
CA LYS A 179 3.90 -10.48 -14.43
C LYS A 179 2.48 -10.82 -13.99
N ALA A 180 2.31 -11.79 -13.08
CA ALA A 180 0.99 -12.16 -12.55
C ALA A 180 0.27 -10.98 -11.88
N TYR A 181 1.01 -10.14 -11.15
CA TYR A 181 0.49 -8.90 -10.58
C TYR A 181 -0.03 -7.94 -11.65
N MET A 182 0.74 -7.73 -12.74
CA MET A 182 0.30 -6.88 -13.83
C MET A 182 -0.97 -7.42 -14.49
N ASP A 183 -1.06 -8.73 -14.68
CA ASP A 183 -2.27 -9.39 -15.22
C ASP A 183 -3.48 -9.20 -14.30
N ILE A 184 -3.29 -9.21 -12.97
CA ILE A 184 -4.35 -8.92 -11.98
C ILE A 184 -4.82 -7.46 -12.09
N VAL A 185 -3.88 -6.50 -12.12
CA VAL A 185 -4.20 -5.06 -12.08
C VAL A 185 -4.80 -4.57 -13.38
N MET A 186 -4.25 -5.01 -14.51
CA MET A 186 -4.65 -4.56 -15.84
C MET A 186 -5.78 -5.41 -16.43
N GLY A 187 -5.99 -6.62 -15.91
CA GLY A 187 -6.92 -7.60 -16.44
C GLY A 187 -6.55 -8.05 -17.86
N ALA A 188 -7.54 -8.52 -18.63
CA ALA A 188 -7.36 -8.97 -20.02
C ALA A 188 -7.12 -7.82 -21.03
N ARG A 189 -6.87 -6.59 -20.57
CA ARG A 189 -6.60 -5.46 -21.48
C ARG A 189 -5.22 -5.66 -22.09
N LYS A 190 -5.19 -5.95 -23.39
CA LYS A 190 -3.94 -6.00 -24.16
C LYS A 190 -3.22 -4.66 -24.03
N TRP A 191 -1.94 -4.70 -23.68
CA TRP A 191 -1.05 -3.55 -23.74
C TRP A 191 -1.08 -2.98 -25.16
N GLN A 192 -1.78 -1.86 -25.37
CA GLN A 192 -1.70 -1.09 -26.60
C GLN A 192 -0.44 -0.22 -26.52
N GLY A 193 0.71 -0.83 -26.79
CA GLY A 193 1.99 -0.13 -26.88
C GLY A 193 3.08 -0.87 -26.12
N ASP A 194 4.14 -1.24 -26.84
CA ASP A 194 5.41 -1.64 -26.27
C ASP A 194 5.80 -0.64 -25.18
N VAL A 195 5.93 -1.10 -23.94
CA VAL A 195 6.58 -0.32 -22.88
C VAL A 195 7.95 -0.96 -22.66
N PRO A 196 9.00 -0.43 -23.31
CA PRO A 196 10.35 -0.99 -23.22
C PRO A 196 10.98 -0.85 -21.82
N TYR A 197 10.37 -0.06 -20.92
CA TYR A 197 11.02 0.39 -19.69
C TYR A 197 10.76 -0.46 -18.43
N LEU A 198 9.78 -1.38 -18.43
CA LEU A 198 9.49 -2.16 -17.22
C LEU A 198 10.38 -3.40 -17.04
N VAL A 199 11.00 -3.89 -18.12
CA VAL A 199 12.01 -4.97 -18.03
C VAL A 199 13.31 -4.44 -17.41
N GLU A 200 13.67 -3.17 -17.64
CA GLU A 200 14.83 -2.55 -16.96
C GLU A 200 14.59 -2.33 -15.46
N ALA A 201 13.34 -2.09 -15.04
CA ALA A 201 12.98 -2.07 -13.63
C ALA A 201 13.09 -3.47 -12.99
N ALA A 202 12.72 -4.54 -13.70
CA ALA A 202 12.91 -5.92 -13.24
C ALA A 202 14.39 -6.28 -13.03
N ILE A 203 15.32 -5.69 -13.78
CA ILE A 203 16.77 -5.83 -13.55
C ILE A 203 17.18 -5.15 -12.22
N ARG A 204 16.52 -4.06 -11.79
CA ARG A 204 16.76 -3.48 -10.45
C ARG A 204 16.20 -4.33 -9.30
N TRP A 205 15.17 -5.14 -9.54
CA TRP A 205 14.64 -6.08 -8.54
C TRP A 205 15.65 -7.19 -8.19
N THR A 206 16.50 -7.63 -9.11
CA THR A 206 17.58 -8.59 -8.78
C THR A 206 18.64 -8.02 -7.81
N LYS A 207 18.83 -6.69 -7.78
CA LYS A 207 19.64 -6.03 -6.75
C LYS A 207 18.91 -5.90 -5.40
N LEU A 208 17.57 -5.94 -5.40
CA LEU A 208 16.76 -6.04 -4.19
C LEU A 208 16.67 -7.49 -3.69
N GLU A 209 16.78 -8.48 -4.58
CA GLU A 209 16.82 -9.90 -4.23
C GLU A 209 17.98 -10.20 -3.28
N SER A 210 19.19 -9.67 -3.50
CA SER A 210 20.34 -9.85 -2.59
C SER A 210 20.13 -9.26 -1.19
N VAL A 211 19.06 -8.50 -1.01
CA VAL A 211 18.69 -7.79 0.21
C VAL A 211 17.63 -8.60 0.92
N ILE A 212 16.54 -8.92 0.23
CA ILE A 212 15.43 -9.69 0.81
C ILE A 212 15.83 -11.16 1.06
N THR A 213 16.72 -11.74 0.22
CA THR A 213 17.13 -13.15 0.39
C THR A 213 17.80 -13.44 1.74
N PRO A 214 18.83 -12.72 2.23
CA PRO A 214 19.45 -13.07 3.52
C PRO A 214 18.49 -12.96 4.71
N CYS A 215 17.56 -12.00 4.74
CA CYS A 215 16.56 -11.90 5.81
C CYS A 215 15.53 -13.04 5.81
N CYS A 216 15.35 -13.73 4.68
CA CYS A 216 14.54 -14.94 4.57
C CYS A 216 15.36 -16.24 4.65
N CYS A 217 16.69 -16.20 4.71
CA CYS A 217 17.54 -17.39 4.74
C CYS A 217 18.04 -17.72 6.16
N ASP A 218 18.19 -16.73 7.04
CA ASP A 218 18.69 -16.95 8.41
C ASP A 218 17.57 -17.22 9.45
N ALA A 219 16.31 -17.23 9.01
CA ALA A 219 15.14 -17.52 9.86
C ALA A 219 14.49 -18.90 9.56
N PHE A 220 15.17 -19.76 8.80
CA PHE A 220 14.74 -21.13 8.46
C PHE A 220 15.88 -22.13 8.63
#